data_AF-A0A969C320-F1
#
_entry.id   AF-A0A969C320-F1
#
_cell.length_a   1.000
_cell.length_b   1.000
_cell.length_c   1.000
_cell.angle_alpha   90.00
_cell.angle_beta   90.00
_cell.angle_gamma   90.00
#
_symmetry.space_group_name_H-M   'P 1'
#
loop_
_entity.id
_entity.type
_entity.pdbx_description
1 polymer ?
#
loop_
_entity_poly.entity_id
_entity_poly.type
_entity_poly.pdbx_seq_one_letter_code
_entity_poly.pdbx_strand_id
1 'polypeptide(L)'
;MTIFTHFAALVGQALDLLEQEGAIEAGLDRSHIAVEPPRDAAHGDLAINAAMVLAKAARMNPRALAELLSLKLTAHEAVESVDIAGPGFLNLRLSPSVWLDELSQIAQAGDDYGRSDMGGGRSVNVEYVSANPTGPMHMGHCRGAVVGDALATLLEFAGNRVIREYYINDAGGQVDVLARSVYLRYLEALGDPIEIAEGLYPGDYLIPVGQRLAEQFGDRYRGRDEGEWLALFRAEAVADMMDMIRADLKLLGIEHDIFASEAQLHVEGKADAAEAELRARDLIYDGVLEKPKGKEIEDWEPVTLPLFRSTRFGDDQDRPIKKSSGAWTYFGADLAYHFQKAQTADELINIWGADHAGTVKRIKAAVEALTEGKTKFDIKLVQMVRLLRGGEPVKMSKRSGSFVTLADVAEEVGKDVVR
;
A
#
# COMPACT_ATOMS: atom_id res chain seq x y z
N MET A 1 4.42 -28.73 -1.14
CA MET A 1 3.03 -28.20 -1.24
C MET A 1 2.51 -28.25 0.17
N THR A 2 1.94 -27.16 0.72
CA THR A 2 1.53 -27.19 2.13
C THR A 2 0.45 -28.23 2.37
N ILE A 3 0.34 -28.72 3.60
CA ILE A 3 -0.71 -29.65 4.04
C ILE A 3 -2.11 -29.19 3.57
N PHE A 4 -2.43 -27.90 3.67
CA PHE A 4 -3.74 -27.38 3.26
C PHE A 4 -3.98 -27.50 1.75
N THR A 5 -2.98 -27.19 0.93
CA THR A 5 -3.10 -27.31 -0.53
C THR A 5 -3.20 -28.77 -0.96
N HIS A 6 -2.46 -29.67 -0.29
CA HIS A 6 -2.57 -31.11 -0.52
C HIS A 6 -3.99 -31.61 -0.23
N PHE A 7 -4.54 -31.26 0.94
CA PHE A 7 -5.88 -31.71 1.31
C PHE A 7 -7.00 -31.01 0.53
N ALA A 8 -6.80 -29.78 0.06
CA ALA A 8 -7.71 -29.16 -0.91
C ALA A 8 -7.75 -29.95 -2.23
N ALA A 9 -6.61 -30.44 -2.71
CA ALA A 9 -6.56 -31.31 -3.88
C ALA A 9 -7.24 -32.67 -3.61
N LEU A 10 -7.06 -33.24 -2.42
CA LEU A 10 -7.75 -34.48 -2.00
C LEU A 10 -9.28 -34.30 -1.97
N VAL A 11 -9.77 -33.17 -1.46
CA VAL A 11 -11.20 -32.83 -1.52
C VAL A 11 -11.68 -32.71 -2.97
N GLY A 12 -10.89 -32.10 -3.84
CA GLY A 12 -11.16 -32.04 -5.28
C GLY A 12 -11.31 -33.44 -5.89
N GLN A 13 -10.37 -34.35 -5.62
CA GLN A 13 -10.44 -35.73 -6.09
C GLN A 13 -11.65 -36.48 -5.55
N ALA A 14 -12.00 -36.28 -4.26
CA ALA A 14 -13.20 -36.86 -3.67
C ALA A 14 -14.48 -36.38 -4.38
N LEU A 15 -14.55 -35.09 -4.73
CA LEU A 15 -15.66 -34.53 -5.51
C LEU A 15 -15.69 -35.09 -6.94
N ASP A 16 -14.54 -35.23 -7.60
CA ASP A 16 -14.46 -35.83 -8.95
C ASP A 16 -15.00 -37.27 -8.96
N LEU A 17 -14.71 -38.06 -7.93
CA LEU A 17 -15.25 -39.41 -7.78
C LEU A 17 -16.78 -39.39 -7.60
N LEU A 18 -17.31 -38.46 -6.81
CA LEU A 18 -18.76 -38.31 -6.65
C LEU A 18 -19.45 -37.87 -7.95
N GLU A 19 -18.81 -37.02 -8.75
CA GLU A 19 -19.29 -36.66 -10.09
C GLU A 19 -19.31 -37.87 -11.03
N GLN A 20 -18.23 -38.66 -11.04
CA GLN A 20 -18.12 -39.87 -11.87
C GLN A 20 -19.15 -40.95 -11.50
N GLU A 21 -19.49 -41.04 -10.21
CA GLU A 21 -20.52 -41.95 -9.70
C GLU A 21 -21.94 -41.45 -9.95
N GLY A 22 -22.11 -40.23 -10.46
CA GLY A 22 -23.42 -39.59 -10.66
C GLY A 22 -24.12 -39.19 -9.37
N ALA A 23 -23.37 -39.10 -8.26
CA ALA A 23 -23.90 -38.69 -6.96
C ALA A 23 -24.11 -37.17 -6.87
N ILE A 24 -23.36 -36.39 -7.64
CA ILE A 24 -23.50 -34.93 -7.78
C ILE A 24 -23.39 -34.50 -9.25
N GLU A 25 -23.94 -33.31 -9.57
CA GLU A 25 -23.82 -32.72 -10.91
C GLU A 25 -22.35 -32.34 -11.21
N ALA A 26 -21.93 -32.49 -12.48
CA ALA A 26 -20.56 -32.16 -12.88
C ALA A 26 -20.33 -30.65 -13.00
N GLY A 27 -19.08 -30.22 -12.78
CA GLY A 27 -18.67 -28.83 -13.03
C GLY A 27 -19.14 -27.83 -11.97
N LEU A 28 -19.29 -28.27 -10.72
CA LEU A 28 -19.59 -27.39 -9.60
C LEU A 28 -18.43 -26.40 -9.38
N ASP A 29 -18.75 -25.15 -9.05
CA ASP A 29 -17.74 -24.15 -8.72
C ASP A 29 -17.13 -24.43 -7.34
N ARG A 30 -15.84 -24.79 -7.33
CA ARG A 30 -15.07 -25.16 -6.14
C ARG A 30 -14.24 -24.00 -5.57
N SER A 31 -14.30 -22.80 -6.16
CA SER A 31 -13.44 -21.65 -5.81
C SER A 31 -13.58 -21.18 -4.35
N HIS A 32 -14.71 -21.46 -3.70
CA HIS A 32 -15.01 -21.06 -2.32
C HIS A 32 -14.80 -22.18 -1.29
N ILE A 33 -14.27 -23.34 -1.70
CA ILE A 33 -13.90 -24.40 -0.76
C ILE A 33 -12.66 -23.95 0.02
N ALA A 34 -12.74 -24.07 1.33
CA ALA A 34 -11.65 -23.79 2.25
C ALA A 34 -11.26 -25.07 3.00
N VAL A 35 -9.96 -25.27 3.15
CA VAL A 35 -9.33 -26.27 4.01
C VAL A 35 -8.42 -25.49 4.95
N GLU A 36 -8.79 -25.44 6.23
CA GLU A 36 -8.18 -24.55 7.21
C GLU A 36 -7.96 -25.28 8.55
N PRO A 37 -7.09 -24.78 9.44
CA PRO A 37 -7.04 -25.27 10.80
C PRO A 37 -8.41 -25.08 11.49
N PRO A 38 -8.91 -26.06 12.26
CA PRO A 38 -10.12 -25.86 13.04
C PRO A 38 -9.88 -24.81 14.13
N ARG A 39 -10.94 -24.06 14.47
CA ARG A 39 -10.91 -23.08 15.57
C ARG A 39 -10.64 -23.71 16.93
N ASP A 40 -11.06 -24.95 17.11
CA ASP A 40 -10.87 -25.74 18.31
C ASP A 40 -10.09 -27.00 17.92
N ALA A 41 -8.93 -27.22 18.53
CA ALA A 41 -8.07 -28.37 18.27
C ALA A 41 -8.75 -29.71 18.64
N ALA A 42 -9.81 -29.69 19.45
CA ALA A 42 -10.62 -30.89 19.72
C ALA A 42 -11.33 -31.40 18.45
N HIS A 43 -11.55 -30.53 17.45
CA HIS A 43 -12.14 -30.88 16.17
C HIS A 43 -11.12 -31.46 15.17
N GLY A 44 -9.96 -31.92 15.62
CA GLY A 44 -8.94 -32.53 14.77
C GLY A 44 -7.98 -31.50 14.19
N ASP A 45 -7.47 -31.80 13.01
CA ASP A 45 -6.32 -31.14 12.39
C ASP A 45 -6.74 -30.20 11.25
N LEU A 46 -7.78 -30.57 10.49
CA LEU A 46 -8.30 -29.76 9.38
C LEU A 46 -9.83 -29.63 9.46
N ALA A 47 -10.33 -28.45 9.10
CA ALA A 47 -11.74 -28.18 8.90
C ALA A 47 -12.01 -27.82 7.43
N ILE A 48 -13.07 -28.42 6.87
CA ILE A 48 -13.41 -28.29 5.45
C ILE A 48 -14.88 -27.88 5.32
N ASN A 49 -15.13 -26.81 4.56
CA ASN A 49 -16.47 -26.24 4.36
C ASN A 49 -17.17 -26.72 3.07
N ALA A 50 -16.53 -27.61 2.30
CA ALA A 50 -16.91 -27.97 0.93
C ALA A 50 -18.39 -28.31 0.77
N ALA A 51 -18.93 -29.14 1.67
CA ALA A 51 -20.33 -29.55 1.58
C ALA A 51 -21.30 -28.37 1.73
N MET A 52 -21.00 -27.38 2.58
CA MET A 52 -21.84 -26.20 2.78
C MET A 52 -21.80 -25.26 1.57
N VAL A 53 -20.62 -25.10 0.97
CA VAL A 53 -20.41 -24.25 -0.19
C VAL A 53 -21.12 -24.82 -1.42
N LEU A 54 -21.02 -26.14 -1.62
CA LEU A 54 -21.48 -26.79 -2.84
C LEU A 54 -22.93 -27.27 -2.81
N ALA A 55 -23.51 -27.50 -1.62
CA ALA A 55 -24.82 -28.13 -1.46
C ALA A 55 -25.93 -27.54 -2.34
N LYS A 56 -26.01 -26.21 -2.43
CA LYS A 56 -27.04 -25.54 -3.25
C LYS A 56 -26.89 -25.87 -4.73
N ALA A 57 -25.66 -25.83 -5.25
CA ALA A 57 -25.38 -26.13 -6.65
C ALA A 57 -25.55 -27.63 -6.93
N ALA A 58 -25.14 -28.49 -5.99
CA ALA A 58 -25.36 -29.93 -6.04
C ALA A 58 -26.84 -30.35 -5.82
N ARG A 59 -27.73 -29.40 -5.46
CA ARG A 59 -29.15 -29.65 -5.11
C ARG A 59 -29.33 -30.69 -3.99
N MET A 60 -28.42 -30.70 -3.04
CA MET A 60 -28.41 -31.64 -1.91
C MET A 60 -28.54 -30.92 -0.57
N ASN A 61 -28.96 -31.65 0.46
CA ASN A 61 -28.77 -31.21 1.82
C ASN A 61 -27.26 -31.16 2.15
N PRO A 62 -26.73 -30.08 2.77
CA PRO A 62 -25.31 -29.98 3.06
C PRO A 62 -24.76 -31.11 3.92
N ARG A 63 -25.54 -31.63 4.86
CA ARG A 63 -25.11 -32.76 5.69
C ARG A 63 -25.06 -34.07 4.91
N ALA A 64 -25.98 -34.28 3.97
CA ALA A 64 -25.95 -35.44 3.09
C ALA A 64 -24.74 -35.41 2.15
N LEU A 65 -24.38 -34.23 1.61
CA LEU A 65 -23.15 -34.08 0.82
C LEU A 65 -21.89 -34.29 1.68
N ALA A 66 -21.90 -33.81 2.93
CA ALA A 66 -20.81 -34.07 3.87
C ALA A 66 -20.66 -35.57 4.17
N GLU A 67 -21.74 -36.32 4.32
CA GLU A 67 -21.70 -37.78 4.50
C GLU A 67 -21.05 -38.50 3.33
N LEU A 68 -21.41 -38.12 2.09
CA LEU A 68 -20.76 -38.66 0.88
C LEU A 68 -19.26 -38.35 0.82
N LEU A 69 -18.89 -37.11 1.09
CA LEU A 69 -17.48 -36.69 1.12
C LEU A 69 -16.70 -37.38 2.24
N SER A 70 -17.29 -37.50 3.43
CA SER A 70 -16.70 -38.17 4.58
C SER A 70 -16.32 -39.62 4.24
N LEU A 71 -17.17 -40.35 3.52
CA LEU A 71 -16.87 -41.71 3.08
C LEU A 71 -15.66 -41.76 2.12
N LYS A 72 -15.57 -40.84 1.16
CA LYS A 72 -14.44 -40.77 0.22
C LYS A 72 -13.14 -40.40 0.93
N LEU A 73 -13.19 -39.42 1.83
CA LEU A 73 -12.03 -38.93 2.56
C LEU A 73 -11.51 -39.96 3.57
N THR A 74 -12.41 -40.63 4.31
CA THR A 74 -12.03 -41.68 5.29
C THR A 74 -11.37 -42.89 4.62
N ALA A 75 -11.62 -43.13 3.33
CA ALA A 75 -10.98 -44.20 2.59
C ALA A 75 -9.50 -43.92 2.23
N HIS A 76 -9.04 -42.68 2.39
CA HIS A 76 -7.66 -42.29 2.08
C HIS A 76 -6.74 -42.52 3.29
N GLU A 77 -5.55 -43.10 3.07
CA GLU A 77 -4.61 -43.48 4.13
C GLU A 77 -4.10 -42.30 5.00
N ALA A 78 -4.15 -41.09 4.43
CA ALA A 78 -3.78 -39.85 5.12
C ALA A 78 -4.81 -39.40 6.18
N VAL A 79 -6.00 -39.99 6.20
CA VAL A 79 -7.13 -39.57 7.04
C VAL A 79 -7.42 -40.67 8.06
N GLU A 80 -7.26 -40.34 9.34
CA GLU A 80 -7.59 -41.25 10.46
C GLU A 80 -9.10 -41.28 10.71
N SER A 81 -9.74 -40.11 10.74
CA SER A 81 -11.18 -40.00 10.92
C SER A 81 -11.75 -38.71 10.33
N VAL A 82 -13.05 -38.74 10.02
CA VAL A 82 -13.80 -37.58 9.56
C VAL A 82 -15.07 -37.43 10.39
N ASP A 83 -15.17 -36.33 11.14
CA ASP A 83 -16.35 -35.97 11.92
C ASP A 83 -17.16 -34.88 11.21
N ILE A 84 -18.49 -35.07 11.12
CA ILE A 84 -19.38 -34.10 10.49
C ILE A 84 -20.02 -33.20 11.55
N ALA A 85 -19.56 -31.96 11.64
CA ALA A 85 -20.04 -30.97 12.58
C ALA A 85 -21.15 -30.08 11.99
N GLY A 86 -22.14 -29.78 12.83
CA GLY A 86 -23.23 -28.85 12.51
C GLY A 86 -23.90 -29.15 11.16
N PRO A 87 -24.06 -28.14 10.29
CA PRO A 87 -24.78 -28.31 9.02
C PRO A 87 -24.01 -29.09 7.95
N GLY A 88 -22.70 -29.34 8.12
CA GLY A 88 -21.89 -30.04 7.11
C GLY A 88 -20.41 -29.66 7.07
N PHE A 89 -19.84 -29.18 8.17
CA PHE A 89 -18.37 -29.03 8.26
C PHE A 89 -17.74 -30.41 8.43
N LEU A 90 -16.70 -30.68 7.67
CA LEU A 90 -15.92 -31.92 7.75
C LEU A 90 -14.66 -31.61 8.55
N ASN A 91 -14.56 -32.22 9.72
CA ASN A 91 -13.43 -32.13 10.63
C ASN A 91 -12.59 -33.39 10.50
N LEU A 92 -11.35 -33.25 10.07
CA LEU A 92 -10.46 -34.37 9.79
C LEU A 92 -9.44 -34.50 10.91
N ARG A 93 -9.22 -35.74 11.35
CA ARG A 93 -8.00 -36.14 12.05
C ARG A 93 -7.10 -36.87 11.07
N LEU A 94 -5.83 -36.48 11.00
CA LEU A 94 -4.88 -36.98 10.02
C LEU A 94 -4.04 -38.10 10.61
N SER A 95 -3.60 -39.02 9.76
CA SER A 95 -2.67 -40.05 10.20
C SER A 95 -1.32 -39.43 10.60
N PRO A 96 -0.61 -39.97 11.62
CA PRO A 96 0.65 -39.42 12.08
C PRO A 96 1.75 -39.31 11.00
N SER A 97 1.69 -40.16 9.97
CA SER A 97 2.63 -40.13 8.84
C SER A 97 2.55 -38.81 8.07
N VAL A 98 1.36 -38.21 7.95
CA VAL A 98 1.18 -36.91 7.26
C VAL A 98 2.04 -35.83 7.90
N TRP A 99 2.10 -35.80 9.24
CA TRP A 99 2.91 -34.84 9.98
C TRP A 99 4.41 -35.08 9.81
N LEU A 100 4.84 -36.35 9.77
CA LEU A 100 6.25 -36.71 9.52
C LEU A 100 6.68 -36.33 8.09
N ASP A 101 5.79 -36.53 7.12
CA ASP A 101 6.00 -36.16 5.74
C ASP A 101 6.05 -34.64 5.58
N GLU A 102 5.19 -33.89 6.28
CA GLU A 102 5.21 -32.42 6.26
C GLU A 102 6.51 -31.86 6.87
N LEU A 103 6.99 -32.43 8.00
CA LEU A 103 8.29 -32.06 8.55
C LEU A 103 9.43 -32.32 7.57
N SER A 104 9.37 -33.42 6.83
CA SER A 104 10.34 -33.74 5.78
C SER A 104 10.27 -32.75 4.63
N GLN A 105 9.06 -32.34 4.21
CA GLN A 105 8.86 -31.30 3.19
C GLN A 105 9.38 -29.94 3.64
N ILE A 106 9.15 -29.53 4.89
CA ILE A 106 9.69 -28.30 5.47
C ILE A 106 11.23 -28.33 5.41
N ALA A 107 11.84 -29.43 5.84
CA ALA A 107 13.29 -29.58 5.83
C ALA A 107 13.89 -29.57 4.41
N GLN A 108 13.18 -30.15 3.43
CA GLN A 108 13.60 -30.16 2.03
C GLN A 108 13.43 -28.81 1.33
N ALA A 109 12.32 -28.11 1.60
CA ALA A 109 12.01 -26.83 0.97
C ALA A 109 12.78 -25.66 1.61
N GLY A 110 13.15 -25.76 2.89
CA GLY A 110 13.89 -24.71 3.60
C GLY A 110 13.16 -23.37 3.55
N ASP A 111 13.86 -22.32 3.10
CA ASP A 111 13.32 -20.96 2.97
C ASP A 111 12.19 -20.83 1.93
N ASP A 112 12.05 -21.82 1.03
CA ASP A 112 10.98 -21.86 0.03
C ASP A 112 9.71 -22.58 0.52
N TYR A 113 9.70 -23.08 1.76
CA TYR A 113 8.51 -23.69 2.33
C TYR A 113 7.35 -22.67 2.38
N GLY A 114 6.21 -23.02 1.78
CA GLY A 114 5.04 -22.15 1.65
C GLY A 114 5.05 -21.23 0.43
N ARG A 115 6.13 -21.21 -0.38
CA ARG A 115 6.15 -20.46 -1.64
C ARG A 115 5.10 -21.02 -2.59
N SER A 116 4.41 -20.15 -3.33
CA SER A 116 3.38 -20.55 -4.28
C SER A 116 3.46 -19.77 -5.59
N ASP A 117 2.76 -20.28 -6.61
CA ASP A 117 2.58 -19.68 -7.93
C ASP A 117 1.17 -19.08 -8.12
N MET A 118 0.41 -18.93 -7.03
CA MET A 118 -0.98 -18.44 -7.03
C MET A 118 -1.14 -17.06 -7.68
N GLY A 119 -0.10 -16.23 -7.61
CA GLY A 119 -0.03 -14.92 -8.26
C GLY A 119 -0.05 -15.00 -9.78
N GLY A 120 0.40 -16.12 -10.37
CA GLY A 120 0.41 -16.34 -11.81
C GLY A 120 1.30 -15.36 -12.58
N GLY A 121 2.31 -14.77 -11.94
CA GLY A 121 3.18 -13.75 -12.53
C GLY A 121 2.52 -12.40 -12.75
N ARG A 122 1.32 -12.17 -12.21
CA ARG A 122 0.64 -10.87 -12.27
C ARG A 122 1.48 -9.79 -11.63
N SER A 123 1.47 -8.62 -12.24
CA SER A 123 2.23 -7.47 -11.78
C SER A 123 1.46 -6.65 -10.77
N VAL A 124 2.06 -6.41 -9.61
CA VAL A 124 1.44 -5.66 -8.51
C VAL A 124 2.35 -4.50 -8.10
N ASN A 125 1.87 -3.27 -8.28
CA ASN A 125 2.55 -2.09 -7.74
C ASN A 125 2.10 -1.88 -6.30
N VAL A 126 3.07 -1.88 -5.36
CA VAL A 126 2.85 -1.61 -3.94
C VAL A 126 3.52 -0.28 -3.62
N GLU A 127 2.70 0.77 -3.45
CA GLU A 127 3.16 2.09 -3.03
C GLU A 127 3.08 2.22 -1.51
N TYR A 128 4.19 2.56 -0.86
CA TYR A 128 4.24 2.69 0.60
C TYR A 128 5.33 3.66 1.06
N VAL A 129 5.19 4.11 2.32
CA VAL A 129 5.97 5.19 2.95
C VAL A 129 5.60 6.57 2.41
N SER A 130 5.91 6.86 1.15
CA SER A 130 5.62 8.11 0.42
C SER A 130 5.62 9.37 1.31
N ALA A 131 6.62 9.48 2.18
CA ALA A 131 6.73 10.58 3.13
C ALA A 131 7.30 11.81 2.41
N ASN A 132 6.88 13.01 2.83
CA ASN A 132 7.41 14.22 2.23
C ASN A 132 8.92 14.33 2.51
N PRO A 133 9.73 14.71 1.51
CA PRO A 133 11.19 14.74 1.63
C PRO A 133 11.64 15.97 2.39
N THR A 134 11.20 16.15 3.64
CA THR A 134 11.42 17.35 4.44
C THR A 134 12.21 17.08 5.72
N GLY A 135 12.82 15.89 5.84
CA GLY A 135 13.59 15.48 7.00
C GLY A 135 13.71 13.96 7.11
N PRO A 136 14.43 13.47 8.13
CA PRO A 136 14.61 12.04 8.38
C PRO A 136 13.29 11.37 8.76
N MET A 137 13.25 10.04 8.61
CA MET A 137 12.08 9.27 8.97
C MET A 137 11.90 9.22 10.49
N HIS A 138 10.65 9.17 10.93
CA HIS A 138 10.29 9.00 12.33
C HIS A 138 9.37 7.80 12.51
N MET A 139 9.15 7.38 13.75
CA MET A 139 8.34 6.19 14.06
C MET A 139 6.91 6.21 13.51
N GLY A 140 6.34 7.39 13.26
CA GLY A 140 5.06 7.50 12.55
C GLY A 140 5.05 6.91 11.14
N HIS A 141 6.19 6.90 10.43
CA HIS A 141 6.33 6.33 9.09
C HIS A 141 6.66 4.83 9.13
N CYS A 142 7.26 4.35 10.23
CA CYS A 142 7.78 2.99 10.35
C CYS A 142 6.72 1.92 10.12
N ARG A 143 5.51 2.09 10.67
CA ARG A 143 4.43 1.10 10.49
C ARG A 143 4.02 0.95 9.04
N GLY A 144 3.89 2.06 8.31
CA GLY A 144 3.59 2.03 6.87
C GLY A 144 4.70 1.36 6.08
N ALA A 145 5.96 1.62 6.45
CA ALA A 145 7.15 1.00 5.86
C ALA A 145 7.14 -0.53 6.00
N VAL A 146 7.03 -1.02 7.24
CA VAL A 146 7.06 -2.45 7.56
C VAL A 146 5.87 -3.20 6.96
N VAL A 147 4.65 -2.66 7.08
CA VAL A 147 3.44 -3.30 6.54
C VAL A 147 3.51 -3.39 5.01
N GLY A 148 3.97 -2.32 4.34
CA GLY A 148 4.12 -2.32 2.88
C GLY A 148 5.16 -3.32 2.41
N ASP A 149 6.33 -3.34 3.03
CA ASP A 149 7.41 -4.26 2.68
C ASP A 149 7.05 -5.74 2.96
N ALA A 150 6.40 -6.02 4.10
CA ALA A 150 5.92 -7.37 4.42
C ALA A 150 4.86 -7.85 3.43
N LEU A 151 3.93 -6.98 3.03
CA LEU A 151 2.92 -7.31 2.02
C LEU A 151 3.55 -7.54 0.63
N ALA A 152 4.46 -6.66 0.22
CA ALA A 152 5.20 -6.82 -1.04
C ALA A 152 5.94 -8.15 -1.08
N THR A 153 6.68 -8.49 -0.01
CA THR A 153 7.42 -9.74 0.12
C THR A 153 6.48 -10.96 0.09
N LEU A 154 5.34 -10.90 0.77
CA LEU A 154 4.35 -11.97 0.73
C LEU A 154 3.76 -12.18 -0.67
N LEU A 155 3.49 -11.10 -1.41
CA LEU A 155 2.97 -11.17 -2.78
C LEU A 155 4.00 -11.80 -3.73
N GLU A 156 5.27 -11.48 -3.60
CA GLU A 156 6.36 -12.13 -4.35
C GLU A 156 6.49 -13.61 -3.99
N PHE A 157 6.42 -13.93 -2.71
CA PHE A 157 6.48 -15.31 -2.23
C PHE A 157 5.26 -16.13 -2.71
N ALA A 158 4.15 -15.45 -3.01
CA ALA A 158 2.96 -16.02 -3.65
C ALA A 158 3.00 -16.02 -5.19
N GLY A 159 4.12 -15.61 -5.82
CA GLY A 159 4.33 -15.73 -7.26
C GLY A 159 3.86 -14.52 -8.09
N ASN A 160 3.70 -13.35 -7.49
CA ASN A 160 3.45 -12.09 -8.21
C ASN A 160 4.77 -11.41 -8.59
N ARG A 161 4.76 -10.60 -9.66
CA ARG A 161 5.83 -9.65 -9.96
C ARG A 161 5.55 -8.33 -9.23
N VAL A 162 6.23 -8.07 -8.13
CA VAL A 162 5.97 -6.88 -7.33
C VAL A 162 6.86 -5.71 -7.76
N ILE A 163 6.29 -4.51 -7.73
CA ILE A 163 7.01 -3.23 -7.89
C ILE A 163 6.83 -2.48 -6.57
N ARG A 164 7.91 -2.31 -5.81
CA ARG A 164 7.93 -1.49 -4.59
C ARG A 164 8.17 -0.04 -4.99
N GLU A 165 7.18 0.82 -4.73
CA GLU A 165 7.25 2.22 -5.12
C GLU A 165 7.19 3.17 -3.93
N TYR A 166 8.02 4.20 -3.99
CA TYR A 166 7.98 5.37 -3.13
C TYR A 166 7.58 6.59 -3.96
N TYR A 167 6.46 7.24 -3.63
CA TYR A 167 6.08 8.50 -4.25
C TYR A 167 6.68 9.69 -3.48
N ILE A 168 7.52 10.48 -4.15
CA ILE A 168 8.18 11.65 -3.57
C ILE A 168 7.32 12.87 -3.83
N ASN A 169 6.76 13.43 -2.75
CA ASN A 169 6.00 14.67 -2.78
C ASN A 169 6.96 15.88 -2.78
N ASP A 170 7.77 16.02 -3.84
CA ASP A 170 8.79 17.05 -4.00
C ASP A 170 8.30 18.27 -4.80
N ALA A 171 6.99 18.47 -4.87
CA ALA A 171 6.37 19.66 -5.43
C ALA A 171 5.61 20.47 -4.37
N GLY A 172 5.55 21.78 -4.56
CA GLY A 172 4.72 22.68 -3.74
C GLY A 172 5.43 23.30 -2.53
N GLY A 173 4.62 23.91 -1.65
CA GLY A 173 5.15 24.88 -0.68
C GLY A 173 6.06 24.30 0.41
N GLN A 174 5.92 23.02 0.77
CA GLN A 174 6.74 22.43 1.83
C GLN A 174 8.21 22.31 1.44
N VAL A 175 8.49 21.93 0.19
CA VAL A 175 9.86 21.85 -0.31
C VAL A 175 10.47 23.23 -0.58
N ASP A 176 9.65 24.25 -0.85
CA ASP A 176 10.13 25.64 -0.88
C ASP A 176 10.52 26.13 0.53
N VAL A 177 9.74 25.76 1.55
CA VAL A 177 10.08 26.03 2.96
C VAL A 177 11.36 25.30 3.36
N LEU A 178 11.54 24.05 2.92
CA LEU A 178 12.79 23.29 3.11
C LEU A 178 13.98 24.03 2.48
N ALA A 179 13.87 24.46 1.22
CA ALA A 179 14.92 25.19 0.52
C ALA A 179 15.30 26.49 1.25
N ARG A 180 14.30 27.26 1.73
CA ARG A 180 14.54 28.47 2.53
C ARG A 180 15.24 28.16 3.86
N SER A 181 14.88 27.05 4.51
CA SER A 181 15.51 26.60 5.76
C SER A 181 16.98 26.20 5.52
N VAL A 182 17.26 25.49 4.42
CA VAL A 182 18.61 25.13 4.01
C VAL A 182 19.44 26.36 3.63
N TYR A 183 18.85 27.36 2.97
CA TYR A 183 19.53 28.60 2.64
C TYR A 183 20.02 29.33 3.90
N LEU A 184 19.25 29.34 4.99
CA LEU A 184 19.74 29.85 6.27
C LEU A 184 20.94 29.05 6.79
N ARG A 185 20.90 27.72 6.75
CA ARG A 185 22.05 26.88 7.16
C ARG A 185 23.28 27.09 6.27
N TYR A 186 23.10 27.41 4.99
CA TYR A 186 24.16 27.82 4.08
C TYR A 186 24.79 29.16 4.50
N LEU A 187 23.99 30.17 4.87
CA LEU A 187 24.48 31.43 5.41
C LEU A 187 25.21 31.25 6.75
N GLU A 188 24.69 30.39 7.62
CA GLU A 188 25.33 30.02 8.89
C GLU A 188 26.72 29.40 8.66
N ALA A 189 26.83 28.45 7.73
CA ALA A 189 28.11 27.83 7.37
C ALA A 189 29.12 28.84 6.78
N LEU A 190 28.62 29.93 6.20
CA LEU A 190 29.39 31.05 5.68
C LEU A 190 29.77 32.10 6.74
N GLY A 191 29.39 31.88 7.99
CA GLY A 191 29.72 32.71 9.15
C GLY A 191 28.69 33.79 9.47
N ASP A 192 27.54 33.81 8.78
CA ASP A 192 26.48 34.79 9.06
C ASP A 192 25.66 34.36 10.29
N PRO A 193 25.27 35.29 11.18
CA PRO A 193 24.33 34.99 12.24
C PRO A 193 22.95 34.71 11.63
N ILE A 194 22.33 33.60 12.02
CA ILE A 194 20.99 33.23 11.54
C ILE A 194 19.98 33.17 12.67
N GLU A 195 18.73 33.48 12.34
CA GLU A 195 17.57 33.23 13.18
C GLU A 195 16.57 32.41 12.36
N ILE A 196 16.19 31.24 12.86
CA ILE A 196 15.22 30.38 12.19
C ILE A 196 13.82 30.84 12.58
N ALA A 197 13.16 31.56 11.68
CA ALA A 197 11.81 32.08 11.89
C ALA A 197 10.76 30.96 12.04
N GLU A 198 9.65 31.29 12.70
CA GLU A 198 8.50 30.39 12.81
C GLU A 198 7.98 30.01 11.40
N GLY A 199 7.77 28.71 11.18
CA GLY A 199 7.31 28.18 9.90
C GLY A 199 8.41 27.57 9.02
N LEU A 200 9.69 27.81 9.33
CA LEU A 200 10.82 27.09 8.72
C LEU A 200 11.13 25.79 9.47
N TYR A 201 11.92 24.93 8.84
CA TYR A 201 12.40 23.69 9.46
C TYR A 201 13.66 23.98 10.29
N PRO A 202 13.63 23.78 11.63
CA PRO A 202 14.75 24.15 12.48
C PRO A 202 15.77 23.03 12.70
N GLY A 203 15.51 21.83 12.19
CA GLY A 203 16.25 20.63 12.59
C GLY A 203 17.73 20.68 12.23
N ASP A 204 18.56 20.13 13.12
CA ASP A 204 20.01 20.07 12.97
C ASP A 204 20.45 19.20 11.80
N TYR A 205 19.59 18.30 11.31
CA TYR A 205 19.80 17.51 10.10
C TYR A 205 20.00 18.37 8.83
N LEU A 206 19.66 19.66 8.86
CA LEU A 206 19.90 20.61 7.75
C LEU A 206 21.29 21.27 7.81
N ILE A 207 21.99 21.21 8.94
CA ILE A 207 23.32 21.82 9.09
C ILE A 207 24.32 21.22 8.07
N PRO A 208 24.44 19.89 7.91
CA PRO A 208 25.35 19.31 6.92
C PRO A 208 25.01 19.72 5.48
N VAL A 209 23.71 19.87 5.17
CA VAL A 209 23.24 20.33 3.85
C VAL A 209 23.74 21.75 3.58
N GLY A 210 23.56 22.67 4.54
CA GLY A 210 24.04 24.04 4.44
C GLY A 210 25.55 24.14 4.27
N GLN A 211 26.30 23.34 5.04
CA GLN A 211 27.77 23.25 4.96
C GLN A 211 28.23 22.79 3.57
N ARG A 212 27.65 21.69 3.05
CA ARG A 212 27.95 21.17 1.71
C ARG A 212 27.69 22.22 0.63
N LEU A 213 26.56 22.92 0.69
CA LEU A 213 26.23 23.97 -0.28
C LEU A 213 27.18 25.18 -0.17
N ALA A 214 27.65 25.52 1.04
CA ALA A 214 28.61 26.59 1.24
C ALA A 214 30.00 26.20 0.69
N GLU A 215 30.41 24.95 0.86
CA GLU A 215 31.62 24.39 0.24
C GLU A 215 31.53 24.41 -1.29
N GLN A 216 30.37 24.03 -1.84
CA GLN A 216 30.16 23.92 -3.28
C GLN A 216 30.02 25.29 -3.98
N PHE A 217 29.27 26.22 -3.38
CA PHE A 217 28.91 27.48 -4.02
C PHE A 217 29.64 28.70 -3.46
N GLY A 218 30.42 28.55 -2.38
CA GLY A 218 31.07 29.67 -1.70
C GLY A 218 30.04 30.69 -1.22
N ASP A 219 30.29 31.97 -1.44
CA ASP A 219 29.38 33.07 -1.09
C ASP A 219 28.47 33.51 -2.25
N ARG A 220 28.45 32.78 -3.38
CA ARG A 220 27.79 33.18 -4.63
C ARG A 220 26.33 33.62 -4.46
N TYR A 221 25.58 32.88 -3.63
CA TYR A 221 24.16 33.12 -3.38
C TYR A 221 23.88 33.99 -2.16
N ARG A 222 24.92 34.43 -1.43
CA ARG A 222 24.77 35.30 -0.26
C ARG A 222 24.13 36.63 -0.69
N GLY A 223 22.99 36.98 -0.07
CA GLY A 223 22.28 38.24 -0.34
C GLY A 223 21.63 38.33 -1.72
N ARG A 224 21.48 37.21 -2.44
CA ARG A 224 20.78 37.15 -3.72
C ARG A 224 19.27 37.03 -3.56
N ASP A 225 18.55 37.45 -4.58
CA ASP A 225 17.10 37.34 -4.62
C ASP A 225 16.66 35.87 -4.61
N GLU A 226 15.54 35.57 -3.94
CA GLU A 226 15.03 34.19 -3.76
C GLU A 226 14.92 33.42 -5.09
N GLY A 227 14.49 34.09 -6.15
CA GLY A 227 14.36 33.48 -7.47
C GLY A 227 15.68 32.97 -8.08
N GLU A 228 16.84 33.47 -7.64
CA GLU A 228 18.15 33.07 -8.16
C GLU A 228 18.64 31.74 -7.57
N TRP A 229 18.14 31.33 -6.39
CA TRP A 229 18.65 30.17 -5.66
C TRP A 229 17.57 29.16 -5.25
N LEU A 230 16.30 29.54 -5.12
CA LEU A 230 15.26 28.68 -4.55
C LEU A 230 15.13 27.34 -5.27
N ALA A 231 15.04 27.36 -6.60
CA ALA A 231 14.88 26.13 -7.38
C ALA A 231 16.08 25.18 -7.25
N LEU A 232 17.29 25.74 -7.22
CA LEU A 232 18.53 24.99 -7.05
C LEU A 232 18.63 24.39 -5.64
N PHE A 233 18.46 25.22 -4.61
CA PHE A 233 18.53 24.79 -3.21
C PHE A 233 17.43 23.79 -2.88
N ARG A 234 16.25 23.91 -3.50
CA ARG A 234 15.18 22.93 -3.38
C ARG A 234 15.59 21.58 -3.93
N ALA A 235 16.15 21.53 -5.14
CA ALA A 235 16.59 20.28 -5.75
C ALA A 235 17.68 19.60 -4.90
N GLU A 236 18.67 20.37 -4.44
CA GLU A 236 19.76 19.88 -3.59
C GLU A 236 19.26 19.40 -2.22
N ALA A 237 18.34 20.16 -1.60
CA ALA A 237 17.78 19.78 -0.31
C ALA A 237 16.93 18.51 -0.41
N VAL A 238 16.07 18.40 -1.42
CA VAL A 238 15.26 17.19 -1.66
C VAL A 238 16.16 15.97 -1.89
N ALA A 239 17.23 16.12 -2.67
CA ALA A 239 18.19 15.04 -2.90
C ALA A 239 18.79 14.52 -1.58
N ASP A 240 19.28 15.43 -0.71
CA ASP A 240 19.84 15.05 0.59
C ASP A 240 18.80 14.43 1.54
N MET A 241 17.57 14.96 1.56
CA MET A 241 16.50 14.39 2.38
C MET A 241 16.15 12.98 1.90
N MET A 242 16.14 12.75 0.59
CA MET A 242 15.89 11.42 0.02
C MET A 242 17.03 10.45 0.31
N ASP A 243 18.27 10.89 0.36
CA ASP A 243 19.40 10.04 0.74
C ASP A 243 19.32 9.61 2.21
N MET A 244 18.92 10.51 3.12
CA MET A 244 18.64 10.14 4.51
C MET A 244 17.47 9.16 4.62
N ILE A 245 16.37 9.41 3.91
CA ILE A 245 15.20 8.51 3.90
C ILE A 245 15.58 7.11 3.40
N ARG A 246 16.38 7.02 2.33
CA ARG A 246 16.88 5.72 1.82
C ARG A 246 17.77 5.02 2.84
N ALA A 247 18.65 5.76 3.52
CA ALA A 247 19.48 5.20 4.58
C ALA A 247 18.63 4.66 5.75
N ASP A 248 17.63 5.41 6.19
CA ASP A 248 16.69 4.98 7.24
C ASP A 248 15.92 3.71 6.84
N LEU A 249 15.39 3.64 5.62
CA LEU A 249 14.70 2.45 5.12
C LEU A 249 15.62 1.24 5.07
N LYS A 250 16.89 1.44 4.69
CA LYS A 250 17.89 0.38 4.64
C LYS A 250 18.22 -0.18 6.02
N LEU A 251 18.12 0.61 7.10
CA LEU A 251 18.24 0.09 8.48
C LEU A 251 17.17 -0.97 8.79
N LEU A 252 15.99 -0.86 8.17
CA LEU A 252 14.94 -1.88 8.24
C LEU A 252 15.06 -2.96 7.16
N GLY A 253 16.09 -2.93 6.32
CA GLY A 253 16.24 -3.77 5.13
C GLY A 253 15.10 -3.60 4.12
N ILE A 254 14.55 -2.39 4.01
CA ILE A 254 13.53 -2.04 3.03
C ILE A 254 14.24 -1.34 1.87
N GLU A 255 14.00 -1.82 0.65
CA GLU A 255 14.49 -1.20 -0.58
C GLU A 255 13.31 -1.06 -1.55
N HIS A 256 13.23 0.09 -2.23
CA HIS A 256 12.21 0.38 -3.24
C HIS A 256 12.82 0.26 -4.64
N ASP A 257 12.03 -0.25 -5.59
CA ASP A 257 12.43 -0.37 -6.99
C ASP A 257 12.34 0.98 -7.70
N ILE A 258 11.32 1.78 -7.35
CA ILE A 258 11.01 3.06 -8.00
C ILE A 258 10.82 4.14 -6.95
N PHE A 259 11.47 5.28 -7.19
CA PHE A 259 11.21 6.54 -6.52
C PHE A 259 10.62 7.53 -7.53
N ALA A 260 9.33 7.84 -7.42
CA ALA A 260 8.63 8.69 -8.38
C ALA A 260 8.51 10.13 -7.88
N SER A 261 9.19 11.06 -8.56
CA SER A 261 9.17 12.50 -8.22
C SER A 261 7.95 13.20 -8.80
N GLU A 262 7.13 13.82 -7.94
CA GLU A 262 6.01 14.69 -8.35
C GLU A 262 6.48 15.84 -9.23
N ALA A 263 7.60 16.48 -8.88
CA ALA A 263 8.18 17.57 -9.66
C ALA A 263 8.58 17.10 -11.07
N GLN A 264 9.18 15.92 -11.19
CA GLN A 264 9.53 15.34 -12.48
C GLN A 264 8.29 14.98 -13.31
N LEU A 265 7.26 14.39 -12.69
CA LEU A 265 6.00 14.05 -13.35
C LEU A 265 5.31 15.29 -13.93
N HIS A 266 5.39 16.42 -13.23
CA HIS A 266 4.91 17.71 -13.73
C HIS A 266 5.72 18.22 -14.92
N VAL A 267 7.06 18.18 -14.85
CA VAL A 267 7.94 18.63 -15.94
C VAL A 267 7.74 17.78 -17.20
N GLU A 268 7.52 16.48 -17.05
CA GLU A 268 7.29 15.56 -18.16
C GLU A 268 5.88 15.68 -18.77
N GLY A 269 4.99 16.51 -18.21
CA GLY A 269 3.64 16.72 -18.72
C GLY A 269 2.75 15.49 -18.63
N LYS A 270 3.09 14.51 -17.79
CA LYS A 270 2.34 13.24 -17.70
C LYS A 270 0.91 13.45 -17.22
N ALA A 271 0.70 14.41 -16.31
CA ALA A 271 -0.63 14.76 -15.85
C ALA A 271 -1.50 15.36 -16.97
N ASP A 272 -0.92 16.20 -17.84
CA ASP A 272 -1.63 16.77 -18.98
C ASP A 272 -1.93 15.70 -20.05
N ALA A 273 -1.03 14.75 -20.26
CA ALA A 273 -1.27 13.59 -21.13
C ALA A 273 -2.44 12.73 -20.61
N ALA A 274 -2.49 12.46 -19.31
CA ALA A 274 -3.62 11.78 -18.69
C ALA A 274 -4.92 12.57 -18.85
N GLU A 275 -4.94 13.89 -18.61
CA GLU A 275 -6.15 14.69 -18.84
C GLU A 275 -6.63 14.60 -20.29
N ALA A 276 -5.73 14.68 -21.28
CA ALA A 276 -6.09 14.60 -22.69
C ALA A 276 -6.79 13.27 -23.03
N GLU A 277 -6.26 12.15 -22.54
CA GLU A 277 -6.86 10.83 -22.74
C GLU A 277 -8.23 10.72 -22.05
N LEU A 278 -8.37 11.26 -20.84
CA LEU A 278 -9.62 11.23 -20.10
C LEU A 278 -10.70 12.13 -20.71
N ARG A 279 -10.32 13.24 -21.33
CA ARG A 279 -11.22 14.04 -22.16
C ARG A 279 -11.67 13.27 -23.40
N ALA A 280 -10.78 12.55 -24.06
CA ALA A 280 -11.12 11.72 -25.22
C ALA A 280 -12.13 10.61 -24.88
N ARG A 281 -12.18 10.19 -23.62
CA ARG A 281 -13.13 9.19 -23.09
C ARG A 281 -14.40 9.80 -22.49
N ASP A 282 -14.62 11.11 -22.64
CA ASP A 282 -15.72 11.85 -21.99
C ASP A 282 -15.78 11.65 -20.46
N LEU A 283 -14.62 11.49 -19.82
CA LEU A 283 -14.50 11.40 -18.37
C LEU A 283 -14.14 12.74 -17.74
N ILE A 284 -13.60 13.68 -18.51
CA ILE A 284 -13.32 15.06 -18.10
C ILE A 284 -14.03 16.03 -19.03
N TYR A 285 -14.65 17.05 -18.46
CA TYR A 285 -15.34 18.12 -19.19
C TYR A 285 -15.15 19.46 -18.47
N ASP A 286 -15.32 20.57 -19.18
CA ASP A 286 -15.29 21.89 -18.57
C ASP A 286 -16.69 22.24 -18.03
N GLY A 287 -16.79 22.50 -16.73
CA GLY A 287 -18.06 22.74 -16.04
C GLY A 287 -17.92 23.66 -14.82
N VAL A 288 -19.05 24.06 -14.26
CA VAL A 288 -19.12 24.93 -13.08
C VAL A 288 -19.53 24.10 -11.87
N LEU A 289 -18.81 24.23 -10.75
CA LEU A 289 -19.16 23.57 -9.50
C LEU A 289 -20.43 24.16 -8.90
N GLU A 290 -21.23 23.36 -8.19
CA GLU A 290 -22.34 23.93 -7.43
C GLU A 290 -21.80 24.81 -6.30
N LYS A 291 -22.55 25.86 -5.97
CA LYS A 291 -22.24 26.72 -4.83
C LYS A 291 -22.13 25.86 -3.56
N PRO A 292 -21.04 25.95 -2.78
CA PRO A 292 -20.87 25.13 -1.59
C PRO A 292 -22.02 25.34 -0.60
N LYS A 293 -22.64 24.24 -0.16
CA LYS A 293 -23.75 24.27 0.80
C LYS A 293 -23.20 24.58 2.20
N GLY A 294 -23.74 25.59 2.87
CA GLY A 294 -23.50 25.86 4.30
C GLY A 294 -22.47 26.92 4.68
N LYS A 295 -21.72 27.51 3.73
CA LYS A 295 -20.97 28.75 3.94
C LYS A 295 -21.43 29.80 2.93
N GLU A 296 -22.00 30.90 3.41
CA GLU A 296 -22.16 32.09 2.58
C GLU A 296 -20.77 32.65 2.31
N ILE A 297 -20.25 32.34 1.13
CA ILE A 297 -19.08 33.01 0.58
C ILE A 297 -19.65 34.25 -0.13
N GLU A 298 -19.43 35.43 0.46
CA GLU A 298 -19.95 36.71 -0.04
C GLU A 298 -19.52 36.98 -1.50
N ASP A 299 -18.33 36.50 -1.89
CA ASP A 299 -17.73 36.69 -3.23
C ASP A 299 -17.62 35.38 -4.04
N TRP A 300 -18.62 34.49 -3.97
CA TRP A 300 -18.60 33.29 -4.83
C TRP A 300 -18.99 33.64 -6.27
N GLU A 301 -18.01 33.56 -7.18
CA GLU A 301 -18.25 33.62 -8.62
C GLU A 301 -18.18 32.22 -9.26
N PRO A 302 -19.09 31.89 -10.20
CA PRO A 302 -19.03 30.64 -10.94
C PRO A 302 -17.80 30.63 -11.85
N VAL A 303 -16.84 29.74 -11.54
CA VAL A 303 -15.66 29.51 -12.38
C VAL A 303 -15.84 28.21 -13.15
N THR A 304 -15.59 28.26 -14.46
CA THR A 304 -15.53 27.05 -15.29
C THR A 304 -14.19 26.37 -15.06
N LEU A 305 -14.23 25.11 -14.63
CA LEU A 305 -13.07 24.29 -14.30
C LEU A 305 -13.14 22.95 -15.05
N PRO A 306 -12.00 22.30 -15.31
CA PRO A 306 -11.98 20.91 -15.76
C PRO A 306 -12.46 19.99 -14.62
N LEU A 307 -13.58 19.33 -14.84
CA LEU A 307 -14.25 18.45 -13.90
C LEU A 307 -14.14 17.00 -14.36
N PHE A 308 -13.70 16.12 -13.47
CA PHE A 308 -13.83 14.68 -13.64
C PHE A 308 -15.26 14.25 -13.28
N ARG A 309 -15.87 13.46 -14.16
CA ARG A 309 -17.26 12.94 -14.04
C ARG A 309 -17.40 11.86 -12.97
N SER A 310 -16.97 12.14 -11.74
CA SER A 310 -17.00 11.19 -10.62
C SER A 310 -18.42 10.74 -10.24
N THR A 311 -19.46 11.53 -10.56
CA THR A 311 -20.87 11.16 -10.32
C THR A 311 -21.30 9.92 -11.11
N ARG A 312 -20.70 9.67 -12.29
CA ARG A 312 -20.91 8.41 -13.05
C ARG A 312 -20.45 7.17 -12.28
N PHE A 313 -19.63 7.36 -11.24
CA PHE A 313 -18.96 6.32 -10.48
C PHE A 313 -19.31 6.35 -8.98
N GLY A 314 -20.44 6.97 -8.63
CA GLY A 314 -21.00 6.93 -7.28
C GLY A 314 -20.43 7.95 -6.28
N ASP A 315 -19.75 8.99 -6.77
CA ASP A 315 -19.46 10.20 -6.00
C ASP A 315 -20.69 11.14 -5.95
N ASP A 316 -20.72 12.08 -5.01
CA ASP A 316 -21.86 12.99 -4.81
C ASP A 316 -21.85 14.20 -5.76
N GLN A 317 -20.66 14.61 -6.22
CA GLN A 317 -20.45 15.72 -7.15
C GLN A 317 -19.18 15.50 -7.98
N ASP A 318 -19.21 15.94 -9.24
CA ASP A 318 -18.06 15.96 -10.14
C ASP A 318 -16.92 16.82 -9.59
N ARG A 319 -15.67 16.35 -9.74
CA ARG A 319 -14.52 16.90 -8.99
C ARG A 319 -13.61 17.73 -9.87
N PRO A 320 -13.15 18.92 -9.41
CA PRO A 320 -12.19 19.71 -10.14
C PRO A 320 -10.81 19.04 -10.11
N ILE A 321 -10.21 18.86 -11.29
CA ILE A 321 -8.84 18.33 -11.41
C ILE A 321 -7.79 19.45 -11.44
N LYS A 322 -8.19 20.68 -11.78
CA LYS A 322 -7.36 21.90 -11.70
C LYS A 322 -8.04 22.98 -10.87
N LYS A 323 -7.24 23.83 -10.23
CA LYS A 323 -7.65 25.06 -9.55
C LYS A 323 -7.94 26.15 -10.58
N SER A 324 -8.60 27.23 -10.15
CA SER A 324 -8.82 28.41 -11.01
C SER A 324 -7.53 29.06 -11.51
N SER A 325 -6.40 28.86 -10.79
CA SER A 325 -5.07 29.29 -11.23
C SER A 325 -4.46 28.44 -12.34
N GLY A 326 -5.12 27.35 -12.77
CA GLY A 326 -4.60 26.37 -13.71
C GLY A 326 -3.74 25.26 -13.09
N ALA A 327 -3.32 25.42 -11.83
CA ALA A 327 -2.53 24.41 -11.12
C ALA A 327 -3.38 23.16 -10.77
N TRP A 328 -2.75 21.99 -10.74
CA TRP A 328 -3.41 20.73 -10.36
C TRP A 328 -3.98 20.77 -8.93
N THR A 329 -5.12 20.10 -8.73
CA THR A 329 -5.59 19.72 -7.39
C THR A 329 -4.90 18.43 -6.96
N TYR A 330 -4.82 18.15 -5.65
CA TYR A 330 -4.31 16.86 -5.17
C TYR A 330 -5.09 15.69 -5.79
N PHE A 331 -6.42 15.83 -5.91
CA PHE A 331 -7.23 14.83 -6.58
C PHE A 331 -6.87 14.66 -8.06
N GLY A 332 -6.61 15.75 -8.79
CA GLY A 332 -6.21 15.69 -10.20
C GLY A 332 -4.83 15.05 -10.40
N ALA A 333 -3.87 15.38 -9.53
CA ALA A 333 -2.55 14.77 -9.54
C ALA A 333 -2.63 13.27 -9.22
N ASP A 334 -3.33 12.88 -8.15
CA ASP A 334 -3.57 11.48 -7.78
C ASP A 334 -4.24 10.72 -8.93
N LEU A 335 -5.30 11.29 -9.51
CA LEU A 335 -6.04 10.69 -10.62
C LEU A 335 -5.12 10.37 -11.81
N ALA A 336 -4.35 11.36 -12.25
CA ALA A 336 -3.45 11.21 -13.38
C ALA A 336 -2.36 10.18 -13.08
N TYR A 337 -1.81 10.19 -11.87
CA TYR A 337 -0.70 9.32 -11.53
C TYR A 337 -1.14 7.85 -11.38
N HIS A 338 -2.30 7.59 -10.76
CA HIS A 338 -2.83 6.22 -10.70
C HIS A 338 -3.21 5.69 -12.08
N PHE A 339 -3.70 6.56 -12.97
CA PHE A 339 -3.96 6.18 -14.36
C PHE A 339 -2.68 5.71 -15.05
N GLN A 340 -1.58 6.45 -14.89
CA GLN A 340 -0.28 6.06 -15.43
C GLN A 340 0.20 4.72 -14.85
N LYS A 341 0.10 4.51 -13.53
CA LYS A 341 0.49 3.23 -12.91
C LYS A 341 -0.28 2.05 -13.48
N ALA A 342 -1.59 2.22 -13.64
CA ALA A 342 -2.48 1.19 -14.17
C ALA A 342 -2.17 0.78 -15.61
N GLN A 343 -1.41 1.57 -16.36
CA GLN A 343 -0.94 1.18 -17.71
C GLN A 343 0.16 0.10 -17.67
N THR A 344 0.81 -0.10 -16.52
CA THR A 344 2.00 -0.95 -16.40
C THR A 344 1.89 -2.06 -15.35
N ALA A 345 0.89 -1.98 -14.47
CA ALA A 345 0.61 -2.96 -13.44
C ALA A 345 -0.83 -3.50 -13.52
N ASP A 346 -0.99 -4.79 -13.25
CA ASP A 346 -2.30 -5.47 -13.26
C ASP A 346 -3.11 -5.16 -11.99
N GLU A 347 -2.42 -5.01 -10.86
CA GLU A 347 -3.00 -4.59 -9.58
C GLU A 347 -2.18 -3.45 -8.94
N LEU A 348 -2.88 -2.55 -8.26
CA LEU A 348 -2.30 -1.43 -7.52
C LEU A 348 -2.68 -1.57 -6.04
N ILE A 349 -1.72 -1.39 -5.14
CA ILE A 349 -1.93 -1.39 -3.70
C ILE A 349 -1.20 -0.21 -3.08
N ASN A 350 -1.95 0.68 -2.40
CA ASN A 350 -1.33 1.75 -1.63
C ASN A 350 -1.43 1.47 -0.14
N ILE A 351 -0.37 1.80 0.60
CA ILE A 351 -0.35 1.76 2.07
C ILE A 351 -0.42 3.18 2.61
N TRP A 352 -1.57 3.57 3.16
CA TRP A 352 -1.84 4.93 3.63
C TRP A 352 -2.09 5.00 5.13
N GLY A 353 -1.86 6.18 5.71
CA GLY A 353 -2.29 6.47 7.08
C GLY A 353 -3.81 6.51 7.22
N ALA A 354 -4.33 6.12 8.39
CA ALA A 354 -5.78 6.12 8.68
C ALA A 354 -6.43 7.53 8.60
N ASP A 355 -5.63 8.59 8.68
CA ASP A 355 -6.05 9.98 8.45
C ASP A 355 -6.49 10.25 6.99
N HIS A 356 -6.15 9.37 6.05
CA HIS A 356 -6.62 9.41 4.67
C HIS A 356 -7.91 8.63 4.42
N ALA A 357 -8.54 8.04 5.44
CA ALA A 357 -9.74 7.21 5.25
C ALA A 357 -10.87 7.91 4.47
N GLY A 358 -11.02 9.23 4.63
CA GLY A 358 -12.03 10.03 3.93
C GLY A 358 -11.83 10.14 2.42
N THR A 359 -10.61 9.93 1.90
CA THR A 359 -10.32 10.02 0.46
C THR A 359 -10.33 8.68 -0.26
N VAL A 360 -10.27 7.56 0.47
CA VAL A 360 -10.15 6.19 -0.07
C VAL A 360 -11.25 5.87 -1.07
N LYS A 361 -12.53 6.06 -0.70
CA LYS A 361 -13.66 5.71 -1.57
C LYS A 361 -13.59 6.47 -2.89
N ARG A 362 -13.23 7.75 -2.83
CA ARG A 362 -13.15 8.65 -3.98
C ARG A 362 -12.05 8.23 -4.96
N ILE A 363 -10.84 7.95 -4.47
CA ILE A 363 -9.73 7.52 -5.35
C ILE A 363 -10.01 6.13 -5.92
N LYS A 364 -10.57 5.21 -5.12
CA LYS A 364 -10.97 3.88 -5.64
C LYS A 364 -11.95 3.96 -6.80
N ALA A 365 -13.04 4.71 -6.63
CA ALA A 365 -14.02 4.90 -7.69
C ALA A 365 -13.40 5.55 -8.94
N ALA A 366 -12.48 6.50 -8.74
CA ALA A 366 -11.77 7.13 -9.83
C ALA A 366 -10.88 6.12 -10.59
N VAL A 367 -10.04 5.33 -9.90
CA VAL A 367 -9.18 4.33 -10.56
C VAL A 367 -10.00 3.25 -11.28
N GLU A 368 -11.08 2.77 -10.66
CA GLU A 368 -11.99 1.81 -11.30
C GLU A 368 -12.57 2.37 -12.61
N ALA A 369 -13.03 3.63 -12.61
CA ALA A 369 -13.51 4.32 -13.79
C ALA A 369 -12.45 4.47 -14.88
N LEU A 370 -11.27 4.94 -14.49
CA LEU A 370 -10.14 5.16 -15.37
C LEU A 370 -9.69 3.87 -16.06
N THR A 371 -9.79 2.75 -15.38
CA THR A 371 -9.29 1.45 -15.86
C THR A 371 -10.40 0.56 -16.43
N GLU A 372 -11.65 1.03 -16.45
CA GLU A 372 -12.83 0.23 -16.82
C GLU A 372 -12.95 -1.05 -15.99
N GLY A 373 -12.50 -0.99 -14.74
CA GLY A 373 -12.45 -2.13 -13.82
C GLY A 373 -11.38 -3.18 -14.17
N LYS A 374 -10.50 -2.93 -15.15
CA LYS A 374 -9.45 -3.89 -15.57
C LYS A 374 -8.31 -3.99 -14.56
N THR A 375 -7.99 -2.89 -13.89
CA THR A 375 -6.91 -2.84 -12.88
C THR A 375 -7.53 -2.85 -11.50
N LYS A 376 -7.21 -3.86 -10.71
CA LYS A 376 -7.68 -3.94 -9.32
C LYS A 376 -6.87 -2.96 -8.47
N PHE A 377 -7.56 -2.09 -7.74
CA PHE A 377 -6.92 -1.13 -6.85
C PHE A 377 -7.38 -1.27 -5.41
N ASP A 378 -6.43 -1.42 -4.50
CA ASP A 378 -6.68 -1.49 -3.07
C ASP A 378 -5.88 -0.46 -2.27
N ILE A 379 -6.43 -0.02 -1.16
CA ILE A 379 -5.76 0.88 -0.22
C ILE A 379 -5.83 0.22 1.14
N LYS A 380 -4.66 -0.08 1.73
CA LYS A 380 -4.52 -0.57 3.09
C LYS A 380 -4.25 0.60 4.01
N LEU A 381 -5.14 0.80 4.98
CA LEU A 381 -4.98 1.85 5.99
C LEU A 381 -4.21 1.32 7.20
N VAL A 382 -3.14 2.02 7.58
CA VAL A 382 -2.37 1.75 8.80
C VAL A 382 -2.70 2.80 9.86
N GLN A 383 -2.89 2.35 11.10
CA GLN A 383 -3.19 3.23 12.22
C GLN A 383 -1.92 3.95 12.70
N MET A 384 -2.08 5.19 13.15
CA MET A 384 -0.99 5.98 13.71
C MET A 384 -0.34 5.28 14.92
N VAL A 385 0.98 5.40 15.02
CA VAL A 385 1.77 4.84 16.13
C VAL A 385 1.90 5.87 17.24
N ARG A 386 1.80 5.42 18.49
CA ARG A 386 2.14 6.20 19.68
C ARG A 386 3.30 5.52 20.40
N LEU A 387 4.36 6.27 20.65
CA LEU A 387 5.49 5.80 21.44
C LEU A 387 5.21 6.03 22.93
N LEU A 388 5.43 5.00 23.73
CA LEU A 388 5.38 5.07 25.19
C LEU A 388 6.78 4.75 25.74
N ARG A 389 7.23 5.51 26.74
CA ARG A 389 8.46 5.20 27.49
C ARG A 389 8.12 5.17 28.98
N GLY A 390 8.31 4.00 29.60
CA GLY A 390 7.87 3.78 30.99
C GLY A 390 6.36 3.89 31.19
N GLY A 391 5.55 3.61 30.15
CA GLY A 391 4.09 3.72 30.19
C GLY A 391 3.54 5.11 29.82
N GLU A 392 4.40 6.13 29.73
CA GLU A 392 3.98 7.51 29.43
C GLU A 392 4.22 7.88 27.95
N PRO A 393 3.31 8.64 27.30
CA PRO A 393 3.48 9.06 25.92
C PRO A 393 4.70 9.96 25.69
N VAL A 394 5.56 9.56 24.74
CA VAL A 394 6.65 10.39 24.25
C VAL A 394 6.07 11.38 23.23
N LYS A 395 6.16 12.69 23.52
CA LYS A 395 5.72 13.73 22.58
C LYS A 395 6.67 13.81 21.40
N MET A 396 6.18 13.51 20.19
CA MET A 396 6.89 13.80 18.95
C MET A 396 6.66 15.27 18.57
N SER A 397 7.72 16.09 18.57
CA SER A 397 7.64 17.50 18.19
C SER A 397 8.40 17.75 16.90
N LYS A 398 7.66 17.90 15.78
CA LYS A 398 8.22 18.36 14.50
C LYS A 398 8.81 19.79 14.59
N ARG A 399 8.38 20.59 15.57
CA ARG A 399 8.74 22.02 15.70
C ARG A 399 9.99 22.29 16.53
N SER A 400 10.41 21.35 17.38
CA SER A 400 11.59 21.52 18.24
C SER A 400 12.78 20.64 17.83
N GLY A 401 12.71 19.96 16.69
CA GLY A 401 13.73 18.99 16.23
C GLY A 401 13.81 17.69 17.06
N SER A 402 13.17 17.65 18.22
CA SER A 402 13.06 16.48 19.10
C SER A 402 11.91 15.58 18.65
N PHE A 403 12.16 14.75 17.65
CA PHE A 403 11.34 13.57 17.34
C PHE A 403 12.23 12.33 17.39
N VAL A 404 11.65 11.22 17.86
CA VAL A 404 12.35 9.94 17.83
C VAL A 404 12.39 9.48 16.37
N THR A 405 13.59 9.45 15.82
CA THR A 405 13.81 9.03 14.44
C THR A 405 13.59 7.53 14.31
N LEU A 406 13.41 7.07 13.08
CA LEU A 406 13.38 5.64 12.80
C LEU A 406 14.73 5.00 13.15
N ALA A 407 15.84 5.69 12.82
CA ALA A 407 17.19 5.24 13.13
C ALA A 407 17.39 5.05 14.64
N ASP A 408 16.97 6.01 15.48
CA ASP A 408 17.10 5.92 16.94
C ASP A 408 16.48 4.62 17.48
N VAL A 409 15.29 4.25 16.99
CA VAL A 409 14.60 3.02 17.44
C VAL A 409 15.26 1.78 16.88
N ALA A 410 15.62 1.78 15.59
CA ALA A 410 16.28 0.65 14.97
C ALA A 410 17.63 0.33 15.65
N GLU A 411 18.37 1.36 16.08
CA GLU A 411 19.61 1.21 16.85
C GLU A 411 19.35 0.75 18.30
N GLU A 412 18.29 1.23 18.96
CA GLU A 412 17.97 0.89 20.35
C GLU A 412 17.50 -0.57 20.52
N VAL A 413 16.61 -1.06 19.64
CA VAL A 413 15.99 -2.39 19.80
C VAL A 413 16.33 -3.40 18.70
N GLY A 414 16.96 -2.96 17.60
CA GLY A 414 17.30 -3.80 16.47
C GLY A 414 16.17 -3.93 15.43
N LYS A 415 16.56 -4.10 14.17
CA LYS A 415 15.67 -4.23 13.00
C LYS A 415 14.54 -5.24 13.20
N ASP A 416 14.85 -6.43 13.71
CA ASP A 416 13.88 -7.53 13.80
C ASP A 416 12.81 -7.31 14.88
N VAL A 417 13.07 -6.44 15.85
CA VAL A 417 12.07 -6.05 16.86
C VAL A 417 11.18 -4.92 16.35
N VAL A 418 11.71 -4.07 15.46
CA VAL A 418 10.95 -2.98 14.83
C VAL A 418 10.00 -3.49 13.75
N ARG A 419 10.43 -4.51 12.99
CA ARG A 419 9.64 -5.19 11.96
C ARG A 419 8.63 -6.15 12.58
#